data_AF-A0A3D2J2Y6-F1
#
_entry.id   AF-A0A3D2J2Y6-F1
#
_cell.length_a   1.000
_cell.length_b   1.000
_cell.length_c   1.000
_cell.angle_alpha   90.00
_cell.angle_beta   90.00
_cell.angle_gamma   90.00
#
_symmetry.space_group_name_H-M   'P 1'
#
loop_
_entity.id
_entity.type
_entity.pdbx_description
1 polymer ?
#
loop_
_entity_poly.entity_id
_entity_poly.type
_entity_poly.pdbx_seq_one_letter_code
_entity_poly.pdbx_strand_id
1 'polypeptide(L)' 'MTDRIGQQLGHYRLLRLLGQGGFADVYLAEHVHLETQAAVKVLSMRLNGEMIEQF' A
#
# COMPACT_ATOMS: atom_id res chain seq x y z
N MET A 1 -1.94 11.02 -7.83
CA MET A 1 -2.18 10.16 -6.66
C MET A 1 -2.89 8.93 -7.17
N THR A 2 -2.26 7.76 -7.06
CA THR A 2 -2.84 6.52 -7.58
C THR A 2 -3.92 6.07 -6.61
N ASP A 3 -5.17 6.04 -7.06
CA ASP A 3 -6.22 5.41 -6.27
C ASP A 3 -5.94 3.90 -6.24
N ARG A 4 -5.72 3.37 -5.03
CA ARG A 4 -5.40 1.95 -4.79
C ARG A 4 -6.57 1.22 -4.13
N ILE A 5 -7.72 1.87 -3.97
CA ILE A 5 -8.92 1.22 -3.43
C ILE A 5 -9.29 0.02 -4.31
N GLY A 6 -9.64 -1.09 -3.67
CA GLY A 6 -9.91 -2.38 -4.32
C GLY A 6 -8.65 -3.20 -4.61
N GLN A 7 -7.45 -2.61 -4.58
CA GLN A 7 -6.20 -3.36 -4.74
C GLN A 7 -6.04 -4.35 -3.58
N GLN A 8 -5.65 -5.58 -3.90
CA GLN A 8 -5.24 -6.56 -2.91
C GLN A 8 -3.72 -6.53 -2.71
N LEU A 9 -3.28 -6.34 -1.47
CA LEU A 9 -1.88 -6.41 -1.05
C LEU A 9 -1.74 -7.56 -0.05
N GLY A 10 -1.08 -8.64 -0.48
CA GLY A 10 -1.06 -9.89 0.28
C GLY A 10 -2.49 -10.42 0.50
N HIS A 11 -2.88 -10.60 1.76
CA HIS A 11 -4.21 -11.07 2.14
C HIS A 11 -5.20 -9.94 2.46
N TYR A 12 -4.84 -8.68 2.20
CA TYR A 12 -5.66 -7.52 2.55
C TYR A 12 -6.15 -6.79 1.30
N ARG A 13 -7.45 -6.51 1.23
CA ARG A 13 -8.07 -5.66 0.20
C ARG A 13 -8.22 -4.24 0.73
N LEU A 14 -7.68 -3.25 0.01
CA LEU A 14 -7.78 -1.84 0.39
C LEU A 14 -9.22 -1.33 0.18
N LEU A 15 -9.82 -0.77 1.22
CA LEU A 15 -11.22 -0.31 1.21
C LEU A 15 -11.33 1.21 1.05
N ARG A 16 -10.52 1.98 1.79
CA ARG A 16 -10.50 3.45 1.70
C ARG A 16 -9.21 4.02 2.24
N LEU A 17 -8.87 5.22 1.80
CA LEU A 17 -7.76 6.00 2.34
C LEU A 17 -8.11 6.50 3.76
N LEU A 18 -7.15 6.38 4.69
CA LEU A 18 -7.23 6.90 6.05
C LEU A 18 -6.36 8.14 6.25
N GLY A 19 -5.23 8.22 5.55
CA GLY A 19 -4.33 9.37 5.64
C GLY A 19 -3.22 9.31 4.61
N GLN A 20 -2.66 10.48 4.30
CA GLN A 20 -1.55 10.63 3.36
C GLN A 20 -0.40 11.34 4.05
N GLY A 21 0.82 10.91 3.76
CA GLY A 21 2.05 11.56 4.19
C GLY A 21 3.08 11.56 3.06
N GLY A 22 4.16 12.34 3.23
CA GLY A 22 5.16 12.53 2.16
C GLY A 22 5.82 11.25 1.64
N PHE A 23 5.86 10.19 2.46
CA PHE A 23 6.53 8.92 2.14
C PHE A 23 5.58 7.72 2.06
N ALA A 24 4.29 7.89 2.38
CA ALA A 24 3.36 6.78 2.42
C ALA A 24 1.89 7.22 2.42
N ASP A 25 1.04 6.37 1.88
CA ASP A 25 -0.41 6.44 2.05
C ASP A 25 -0.85 5.34 3.03
N VAL A 26 -1.81 5.63 3.91
CA VAL A 26 -2.38 4.68 4.87
C VAL A 26 -3.81 4.39 4.47
N TYR A 27 -4.12 3.11 4.26
CA TYR A 27 -5.45 2.64 3.87
C TYR A 27 -6.07 1.78 4.97
N LEU A 28 -7.39 1.86 5.12
CA LEU A 28 -8.16 0.81 5.77
C LEU A 28 -8.24 -0.36 4.80
N ALA A 29 -7.94 -1.56 5.29
CA ALA A 29 -8.02 -2.77 4.50
C ALA A 29 -8.72 -3.88 5.29
N GLU A 30 -9.26 -4.85 4.58
CA GLU A 30 -9.90 -6.03 5.15
C GLU A 30 -9.15 -7.29 4.75
N HIS A 31 -8.91 -8.19 5.71
CA HIS A 31 -8.32 -9.50 5.44
C HIS A 31 -9.35 -10.39 4.72
N VAL A 32 -9.03 -10.86 3.51
CA VAL A 32 -9.98 -11.49 2.57
C VAL A 32 -10.70 -12.75 3.07
N HIS A 33 -10.18 -13.40 4.13
CA HIS A 33 -10.80 -14.59 4.72
C HIS A 33 -11.21 -14.43 6.19
N LEU A 34 -10.70 -13.41 6.87
CA LEU A 34 -10.90 -13.27 8.33
C LEU A 34 -11.90 -12.17 8.65
N GLU A 35 -12.30 -11.37 7.66
CA GLU A 35 -13.22 -10.22 7.81
C GLU A 35 -12.74 -9.21 8.88
N THR A 36 -11.44 -9.28 9.22
CA THR A 36 -10.80 -8.36 10.16
C THR A 36 -10.22 -7.18 9.42
N GLN A 37 -10.34 -6.00 10.03
CA GLN A 37 -9.84 -4.75 9.47
C GLN A 37 -8.47 -4.39 10.03
N ALA A 38 -7.61 -3.84 9.17
CA ALA A 38 -6.30 -3.36 9.53
C ALA A 38 -5.95 -2.06 8.79
N ALA A 39 -5.05 -1.27 9.37
CA ALA A 39 -4.43 -0.14 8.68
C ALA A 39 -3.19 -0.62 7.92
N VAL A 40 -3.18 -0.45 6.59
CA VAL A 40 -2.07 -0.83 5.71
C VAL A 40 -1.33 0.42 5.27
N LYS A 41 -0.05 0.54 5.63
CA LYS A 41 0.83 1.64 5.21
C LYS A 41 1.58 1.26 3.94
N VAL A 42 1.24 1.93 2.83
CA VAL A 42 1.85 1.71 1.52
C VAL A 42 2.96 2.74 1.32
N LEU A 43 4.21 2.29 1.32
CA LEU A 43 5.37 3.17 1.15
C LEU A 43 5.50 3.62 -0.31
N SER A 44 5.68 4.92 -0.52
CA SER A 44 6.03 5.50 -1.81
C SER A 44 7.54 5.45 -1.98
N MET A 45 8.07 4.31 -2.45
CA MET A 45 9.45 4.26 -2.91
C MET A 45 9.56 5.05 -4.21
N ARG A 46 10.12 6.26 -4.14
CA ARG A 46 10.76 6.85 -5.31
C ARG A 46 12.11 6.14 -5.44
N LEU A 47 12.16 5.11 -6.28
CA LEU A 47 13.43 4.58 -6.72
C LEU A 47 14.08 5.66 -7.58
N ASN A 48 15.02 6.38 -7.00
CA ASN A 48 15.96 7.20 -7.73
C ASN A 48 16.76 6.19 -8.56
N GLY A 49 16.56 6.16 -9.87
CA GLY A 49 17.09 5.13 -10.75
C GLY A 49 18.60 5.20 -10.91
N GLU A 50 19.36 4.87 -9.87
CA GLU A 50 20.73 4.42 -10.03
C GLU A 50 20.74 2.89 -10.12
N MET A 51 21.03 2.46 -11.34
CA MET A 51 21.12 1.10 -11.83
C MET A 51 22.00 0.25 -10.91
N ILE A 52 21.43 -0.81 -10.31
CA ILE A 52 22.23 -1.87 -9.71
C ILE A 52 22.82 -2.66 -10.88
N GLU A 53 24.08 -2.38 -11.23
CA GLU A 53 24.87 -3.25 -12.10
C GLU A 53 24.94 -4.65 -11.46
N GLN A 54 24.55 -5.65 -12.24
CA GLN A 54 24.61 -7.06 -11.87
C GLN A 54 26.08 -7.52 -11.87
N PHE A 55 26.52 -8.16 -10.79
CA PHE A 55 27.70 -9.03 -10.74
C PHE A 55 27.26 -10.49 -10.62
#